data_AF-A0A8T5VVS8-F1
#
_entry.id   AF-A0A8T5VVS8-F1
#
_cell.length_a   1.000
_cell.length_b   1.000
_cell.length_c   1.000
_cell.angle_alpha   90.00
_cell.angle_beta   90.00
_cell.angle_gamma   90.00
#
_symmetry.space_group_name_H-M   'P 1'
#
loop_
_entity.id
_entity.type
_entity.pdbx_description
1 polymer ?
#
loop_
_entity_poly.entity_id
_entity_poly.type
_entity_poly.pdbx_seq_one_letter_code
_entity_poly.pdbx_strand_id
1 'polypeptide(L)'
;DEEGLSNFMKKAVEASPERPILIDKFLEDAIEVDVDAIADGKRCVIGGIMEHIEEAGIHSGDSAMVLPPYTLGEDIIELIKKNTYAMAKELNVKGLLNIQYAIKNNVVYVLEVNPRASRTIPLVSKVVGTPLAKLATKIMLGKTLEELGFTKEKEINYVAVKESVFPFIRFPGADAILGPEMKSTGEVMGIDSTFGVAYAKSQIAAGQKLPKKGNVFISVKNQDKRNIVFIAKKLVDLGFKIMATSGTADALMKNDIEVETLPKLHEGRPNIIDLIKDSKVDLIINTPAGKVTKEDEAKIRSHAILYSVPLITTIAGAQASVNGIENLIKRPEVSVKSLQEYHKEIK
;
A
#
# COMPACT_ATOMS: atom_id res chain seq x y z
N ASP A 1 -10.90 -4.45 -22.70
CA ASP A 1 -11.77 -4.81 -23.83
C ASP A 1 -12.52 -3.57 -24.30
N GLU A 2 -13.02 -3.63 -25.52
CA GLU A 2 -13.79 -2.55 -26.15
C GLU A 2 -15.10 -2.28 -25.42
N GLU A 3 -15.77 -3.34 -24.96
CA GLU A 3 -17.03 -3.24 -24.22
C GLU A 3 -16.86 -2.49 -22.89
N GLY A 4 -15.81 -2.80 -22.12
CA GLY A 4 -15.51 -2.11 -20.88
C GLY A 4 -15.19 -0.62 -21.08
N LEU A 5 -14.48 -0.29 -22.17
CA LEU A 5 -14.21 1.11 -22.53
C LEU A 5 -15.51 1.84 -22.90
N SER A 6 -16.35 1.25 -23.75
CA SER A 6 -17.66 1.80 -24.12
C SER A 6 -18.55 2.08 -22.90
N ASN A 7 -18.61 1.13 -21.97
CA ASN A 7 -19.38 1.29 -20.74
C ASN A 7 -18.81 2.39 -19.81
N PHE A 8 -17.49 2.49 -19.70
CA PHE A 8 -16.86 3.57 -18.94
C PHE A 8 -17.11 4.95 -19.57
N MET A 9 -16.94 5.07 -20.89
CA MET A 9 -17.13 6.34 -21.62
C MET A 9 -18.54 6.91 -21.42
N LYS A 10 -19.58 6.05 -21.44
CA LYS A 10 -20.96 6.47 -21.15
C LYS A 10 -21.09 7.14 -19.78
N LYS A 11 -20.45 6.59 -18.75
CA LYS A 11 -20.48 7.12 -17.37
C LYS A 11 -19.57 8.33 -17.18
N ALA A 12 -18.37 8.30 -17.78
CA ALA A 12 -17.35 9.33 -17.61
C ALA A 12 -17.78 10.68 -18.21
N VAL A 13 -18.48 10.65 -19.36
CA VAL A 13 -19.01 11.85 -20.01
C VAL A 13 -20.09 12.53 -19.16
N GLU A 14 -20.91 11.76 -18.43
CA GLU A 14 -21.89 12.33 -17.48
C GLU A 14 -21.20 13.03 -16.29
N ALA A 15 -20.07 12.50 -15.82
CA ALA A 15 -19.35 13.02 -14.65
C ALA A 15 -18.49 14.25 -14.95
N SER A 16 -17.97 14.42 -16.18
CA SER A 16 -17.17 15.58 -16.56
C SER A 16 -17.40 16.02 -18.01
N PRO A 17 -18.50 16.74 -18.29
CA PRO A 17 -18.87 17.13 -19.65
C PRO A 17 -17.83 18.02 -20.35
N GLU A 18 -17.05 18.77 -19.58
CA GLU A 18 -16.16 19.83 -20.09
C GLU A 18 -14.66 19.47 -20.06
N ARG A 19 -14.28 18.26 -19.61
CA ARG A 19 -12.86 17.87 -19.51
C ARG A 19 -12.51 16.72 -20.45
N PRO A 20 -11.32 16.75 -21.08
CA PRO A 20 -10.86 15.64 -21.89
C PRO A 20 -10.68 14.39 -21.03
N ILE A 21 -11.07 13.24 -21.58
CA ILE A 21 -10.83 11.94 -20.96
C ILE A 21 -9.41 11.51 -21.32
N LEU A 22 -8.57 11.29 -20.31
CA LEU A 22 -7.22 10.77 -20.48
C LEU A 22 -7.27 9.26 -20.67
N ILE A 23 -6.50 8.76 -21.64
CA ILE A 23 -6.37 7.34 -21.93
C ILE A 23 -4.89 6.99 -21.80
N ASP A 24 -4.58 6.24 -20.74
CA ASP A 24 -3.23 5.85 -20.39
C ASP A 24 -3.04 4.34 -20.44
N LYS A 25 -1.81 3.92 -20.74
CA LYS A 25 -1.44 2.50 -20.69
C LYS A 25 -1.29 2.08 -19.23
N PHE A 26 -2.09 1.11 -18.80
CA PHE A 26 -1.96 0.54 -17.46
C PHE A 26 -0.62 -0.19 -17.29
N LEU A 27 0.12 0.17 -16.24
CA LEU A 27 1.42 -0.40 -15.88
C LEU A 27 1.23 -1.50 -14.84
N GLU A 28 0.84 -2.70 -15.30
CA GLU A 28 0.68 -3.88 -14.42
C GLU A 28 1.97 -4.18 -13.61
N ASP A 29 1.84 -4.65 -12.37
CA ASP A 29 2.98 -5.04 -11.50
C ASP A 29 4.04 -3.93 -11.31
N ALA A 30 3.67 -2.65 -11.44
CA ALA A 30 4.58 -1.53 -11.22
C ALA A 30 4.55 -1.09 -9.75
N ILE A 31 5.71 -0.72 -9.21
CA ILE A 31 5.82 -0.11 -7.87
C ILE A 31 5.41 1.35 -7.98
N GLU A 32 4.46 1.79 -7.17
CA GLU A 32 4.08 3.20 -7.09
C GLU A 32 4.89 3.92 -6.02
N VAL A 33 5.29 5.16 -6.30
CA VAL A 33 6.10 6.01 -5.40
C VAL A 33 5.51 7.40 -5.33
N ASP A 34 5.27 7.88 -4.11
CA ASP A 34 4.97 9.28 -3.84
C ASP A 34 6.24 10.03 -3.39
N VAL A 35 6.46 11.20 -3.95
CA VAL A 35 7.54 12.11 -3.54
C VAL A 35 6.93 13.43 -3.11
N ASP A 36 7.10 13.77 -1.84
CA ASP A 36 6.78 15.09 -1.32
C ASP A 36 8.04 15.95 -1.27
N ALA A 37 7.99 17.15 -1.84
CA ALA A 37 9.08 18.10 -1.89
C ALA A 37 8.61 19.52 -1.59
N ILE A 38 9.57 20.38 -1.27
CA ILE A 38 9.37 21.82 -1.04
C ILE A 38 10.35 22.60 -1.91
N ALA A 39 9.88 23.66 -2.56
CA ALA A 39 10.70 24.49 -3.44
C ALA A 39 10.45 25.98 -3.20
N ASP A 40 11.47 26.81 -3.40
CA ASP A 40 11.39 28.29 -3.28
C ASP A 40 11.57 29.03 -4.62
N GLY A 41 11.47 28.29 -5.73
CA GLY A 41 11.74 28.79 -7.09
C GLY A 41 13.23 28.83 -7.46
N LYS A 42 14.16 28.59 -6.51
CA LYS A 42 15.60 28.46 -6.78
C LYS A 42 16.13 27.07 -6.43
N ARG A 43 15.71 26.55 -5.28
CA ARG A 43 16.07 25.24 -4.74
C ARG A 43 14.80 24.42 -4.55
N CYS A 44 14.94 23.11 -4.70
CA CYS A 44 13.96 22.12 -4.29
C CYS A 44 14.64 21.15 -3.32
N VAL A 45 13.94 20.78 -2.24
CA VAL A 45 14.40 19.79 -1.26
C VAL A 45 13.27 18.77 -1.09
N ILE A 46 13.62 17.49 -1.19
CA ILE A 46 12.65 16.42 -0.96
C ILE A 46 12.42 16.28 0.55
N GLY A 47 11.15 16.29 0.93
CA GLY A 47 10.71 16.01 2.30
C GLY A 47 10.67 14.50 2.56
N GLY A 48 10.25 13.71 1.58
CA GLY A 48 10.20 12.25 1.71
C GLY A 48 9.89 11.56 0.39
N ILE A 49 10.47 10.37 0.20
CA ILE A 49 10.14 9.42 -0.87
C ILE A 49 9.44 8.25 -0.18
N MET A 50 8.25 7.92 -0.66
CA MET A 50 7.37 6.90 -0.09
C MET A 50 7.12 5.82 -1.13
N GLU A 51 7.56 4.60 -0.86
CA GLU A 51 7.27 3.43 -1.70
C GLU A 51 5.94 2.82 -1.27
N HIS A 52 5.01 2.62 -2.20
CA HIS A 52 3.76 1.94 -1.91
C HIS A 52 4.01 0.45 -1.75
N ILE A 53 3.25 -0.20 -0.86
CA ILE A 53 3.26 -1.65 -0.75
C ILE A 53 2.40 -2.23 -1.87
N GLU A 54 1.20 -1.70 -2.07
CA GLU A 54 0.35 -2.05 -3.20
C GLU A 54 0.95 -1.58 -4.54
N GLU A 55 0.63 -2.31 -5.61
CA GLU A 55 1.05 -1.99 -6.98
C GLU A 55 0.27 -0.82 -7.57
N ALA A 56 0.86 -0.16 -8.57
CA ALA A 56 0.21 0.90 -9.32
C ALA A 56 -1.10 0.38 -9.94
N GLY A 57 -2.18 1.14 -9.71
CA GLY A 57 -3.56 0.72 -10.02
C GLY A 57 -4.44 0.58 -8.80
N ILE A 58 -3.84 0.52 -7.61
CA ILE A 58 -4.50 0.82 -6.35
C ILE A 58 -4.20 2.28 -6.02
N HIS A 59 -5.25 3.06 -5.77
CA HIS A 59 -5.12 4.49 -5.56
C HIS A 59 -4.22 4.80 -4.37
N SER A 60 -3.25 5.71 -4.53
CA SER A 60 -2.29 6.14 -3.51
C SER A 60 -2.88 6.35 -2.12
N GLY A 61 -4.04 6.99 -2.03
CA GLY A 61 -4.75 7.23 -0.76
C GLY A 61 -5.14 5.96 0.02
N ASP A 62 -5.37 4.84 -0.67
CA ASP A 62 -5.73 3.54 -0.09
C ASP A 62 -4.53 2.61 0.11
N SER A 63 -3.43 2.83 -0.61
CA SER A 63 -2.20 2.06 -0.45
C SER A 63 -1.53 2.31 0.91
N ALA A 64 -0.94 1.26 1.45
CA ALA A 64 0.08 1.38 2.48
C ALA A 64 1.37 1.93 1.86
N MET A 65 2.10 2.74 2.61
CA MET A 65 3.31 3.40 2.12
C MET A 65 4.45 3.28 3.12
N VAL A 66 5.67 3.18 2.62
CA VAL A 66 6.89 2.99 3.41
C VAL A 66 7.84 4.15 3.16
N LEU A 67 8.29 4.78 4.25
CA LEU A 67 9.32 5.82 4.23
C LEU A 67 10.45 5.43 5.19
N PRO A 68 11.71 5.33 4.72
CA PRO A 68 12.16 5.45 3.33
C PRO A 68 11.71 4.24 2.46
N PRO A 69 11.88 4.29 1.11
CA PRO A 69 11.70 3.11 0.26
C PRO A 69 12.51 1.92 0.76
N TYR A 70 11.97 0.71 0.62
CA TYR A 70 12.52 -0.51 1.21
C TYR A 70 12.95 -1.56 0.18
N THR A 71 12.52 -1.45 -1.08
CA THR A 71 12.95 -2.36 -2.16
C THR A 71 13.65 -1.67 -3.32
N LEU A 72 13.47 -0.36 -3.47
CA LEU A 72 14.05 0.39 -4.59
C LEU A 72 15.58 0.53 -4.49
N GLY A 73 16.25 0.33 -5.62
CA GLY A 73 17.69 0.57 -5.76
C GLY A 73 18.06 2.05 -5.67
N GLU A 74 19.29 2.33 -5.22
CA GLU A 74 19.81 3.70 -5.08
C GLU A 74 19.81 4.45 -6.42
N ASP A 75 20.07 3.77 -7.53
CA ASP A 75 20.04 4.32 -8.89
C ASP A 75 18.65 4.85 -9.29
N ILE A 76 17.61 4.08 -8.96
CA ILE A 76 16.21 4.48 -9.18
C ILE A 76 15.84 5.66 -8.27
N ILE A 77 16.24 5.62 -7.00
CA ILE A 77 16.00 6.71 -6.05
C ILE A 77 16.65 8.01 -6.54
N GLU A 78 17.90 7.98 -6.97
CA GLU A 78 18.59 9.17 -7.49
C GLU A 78 17.96 9.69 -8.79
N LEU A 79 17.46 8.80 -9.66
CA LEU A 79 16.71 9.20 -10.84
C LEU A 79 15.39 9.90 -10.48
N ILE A 80 14.65 9.38 -9.49
CA ILE A 80 13.43 10.00 -8.96
C ILE A 80 13.73 11.38 -8.39
N LYS A 81 14.82 11.55 -7.62
CA LYS A 81 15.24 12.85 -7.08
C LYS A 81 15.53 13.84 -8.21
N LYS A 82 16.34 13.42 -9.20
CA LYS A 82 16.69 14.25 -10.36
C LYS A 82 15.45 14.72 -11.12
N ASN A 83 14.51 13.81 -11.40
CA ASN A 83 13.27 14.14 -12.10
C ASN A 83 12.40 15.10 -11.27
N THR A 84 12.33 14.89 -9.96
CA THR A 84 11.60 15.75 -9.02
C THR A 84 12.13 17.17 -9.04
N TYR A 85 13.45 17.35 -8.95
CA TYR A 85 14.06 18.68 -8.99
C TYR A 85 13.89 19.36 -10.36
N ALA A 86 13.98 18.61 -11.45
CA ALA A 86 13.75 19.13 -12.80
C ALA A 86 12.31 19.64 -12.97
N MET A 87 11.32 18.88 -12.53
CA MET A 87 9.90 19.29 -12.59
C MET A 87 9.59 20.46 -11.67
N ALA A 88 10.13 20.48 -10.45
CA ALA A 88 9.98 21.61 -9.53
C ALA A 88 10.48 22.92 -10.14
N LYS A 89 11.61 22.85 -10.86
CA LYS A 89 12.20 23.99 -11.58
C LYS A 89 11.34 24.41 -12.77
N GLU A 90 10.96 23.48 -13.64
CA GLU A 90 10.18 23.77 -14.85
C GLU A 90 8.82 24.39 -14.51
N LEU A 91 8.16 23.86 -13.48
CA LEU A 91 6.85 24.34 -13.01
C LEU A 91 6.95 25.59 -12.12
N ASN A 92 8.15 26.13 -11.90
CA ASN A 92 8.41 27.31 -11.07
C ASN A 92 7.77 27.22 -9.66
N VAL A 93 7.86 26.04 -9.04
CA VAL A 93 7.18 25.76 -7.77
C VAL A 93 7.71 26.66 -6.65
N LYS A 94 6.78 27.26 -5.89
CA LYS A 94 7.03 27.99 -4.65
C LYS A 94 6.09 27.50 -3.55
N GLY A 95 6.57 26.63 -2.69
CA GLY A 95 5.78 25.92 -1.70
C GLY A 95 5.95 24.42 -1.82
N LEU A 96 4.86 23.67 -1.63
CA LEU A 96 4.86 22.20 -1.67
C LEU A 96 4.63 21.66 -3.09
N LEU A 97 5.22 20.51 -3.33
CA LEU A 97 5.10 19.71 -4.55
C LEU A 97 4.93 18.26 -4.16
N ASN A 98 4.00 17.57 -4.80
CA ASN A 98 3.90 16.13 -4.76
C ASN A 98 3.98 15.58 -6.19
N ILE A 99 4.72 14.49 -6.37
CA ILE A 99 4.84 13.79 -7.64
C ILE A 99 4.64 12.30 -7.39
N GLN A 100 3.82 11.67 -8.23
CA GLN A 100 3.62 10.23 -8.24
C GLN A 100 4.37 9.61 -9.41
N TYR A 101 5.12 8.55 -9.13
CA TYR A 101 5.86 7.76 -10.11
C TYR A 101 5.38 6.31 -10.10
N ALA A 102 5.55 5.63 -11.25
CA ALA A 102 5.46 4.18 -11.34
C ALA A 102 6.80 3.63 -11.84
N ILE A 103 7.31 2.58 -11.19
CA ILE A 103 8.57 1.94 -11.53
C ILE A 103 8.27 0.54 -12.06
N LYS A 104 8.64 0.29 -13.33
CA LYS A 104 8.47 -1.02 -13.97
C LYS A 104 9.70 -1.36 -14.79
N ASN A 105 10.28 -2.54 -14.55
CA ASN A 105 11.49 -3.01 -15.25
C ASN A 105 12.63 -1.97 -15.26
N ASN A 106 12.88 -1.34 -14.11
CA ASN A 106 13.86 -0.26 -13.91
C ASN A 106 13.61 1.03 -14.74
N VAL A 107 12.41 1.19 -15.30
CA VAL A 107 11.98 2.42 -15.96
C VAL A 107 11.09 3.20 -15.00
N VAL A 108 11.43 4.48 -14.81
CA VAL A 108 10.66 5.44 -13.99
C VAL A 108 9.69 6.19 -14.89
N TYR A 109 8.40 5.97 -14.68
CA TYR A 109 7.30 6.68 -15.33
C TYR A 109 6.75 7.74 -14.38
N VAL A 110 6.39 8.92 -14.90
CA VAL A 110 5.67 9.95 -14.14
C VAL A 110 4.19 9.73 -14.33
N LEU A 111 3.43 9.61 -13.24
CA LEU A 111 1.97 9.47 -13.27
C LEU A 111 1.31 10.85 -13.25
N GLU A 112 1.58 11.63 -12.20
CA GLU A 112 1.06 12.99 -12.07
C GLU A 112 1.96 13.89 -11.23
N VAL A 113 1.78 15.19 -11.41
CA VAL A 113 2.45 16.24 -10.63
C VAL A 113 1.41 17.16 -10.01
N ASN A 114 1.46 17.28 -8.69
CA ASN A 114 0.58 18.11 -7.89
C ASN A 114 1.38 19.27 -7.28
N PRO A 115 1.38 20.48 -7.89
CA PRO A 115 2.09 21.65 -7.36
C PRO A 115 1.34 22.29 -6.18
N ARG A 116 1.06 21.48 -5.15
CA ARG A 116 0.30 21.81 -3.94
C ARG A 116 0.66 20.83 -2.83
N ALA A 117 0.10 21.06 -1.65
CA ALA A 117 0.14 20.07 -0.57
C ALA A 117 -0.61 18.79 -0.99
N SER A 118 0.03 17.65 -0.75
CA SER A 118 -0.59 16.33 -0.78
C SER A 118 -1.12 15.94 0.60
N ARG A 119 -1.89 14.84 0.65
CA ARG A 119 -2.38 14.25 1.90
C ARG A 119 -1.25 13.65 2.76
N THR A 120 -0.10 13.34 2.17
CA THR A 120 1.05 12.68 2.83
C THR A 120 1.96 13.66 3.58
N ILE A 121 1.86 14.97 3.34
CA ILE A 121 2.67 16.00 4.01
C ILE A 121 2.66 15.90 5.54
N PRO A 122 1.52 15.69 6.24
CA PRO A 122 1.51 15.53 7.68
C PRO A 122 2.30 14.30 8.15
N LEU A 123 2.21 13.19 7.41
CA LEU A 123 2.97 11.97 7.70
C LEU A 123 4.46 12.23 7.51
N VAL A 124 4.88 12.70 6.33
CA VAL A 124 6.28 13.02 6.04
C VAL A 124 6.84 13.97 7.09
N SER A 125 6.11 15.05 7.42
CA SER A 125 6.53 16.02 8.44
C SER A 125 6.75 15.41 9.83
N LYS A 126 5.89 14.46 10.23
CA LYS A 126 6.03 13.73 11.50
C LYS A 126 7.23 12.79 11.48
N VAL A 127 7.49 12.13 10.36
CA VAL A 127 8.57 11.16 10.24
C VAL A 127 9.93 11.84 10.18
N VAL A 128 10.06 12.95 9.42
CA VAL A 128 11.33 13.69 9.28
C VAL A 128 11.52 14.82 10.30
N GLY A 129 10.60 14.97 11.26
CA GLY A 129 10.68 15.98 12.32
C GLY A 129 10.69 17.43 11.81
N THR A 130 10.22 17.67 10.58
CA THR A 130 10.25 18.99 9.94
C THR A 130 8.84 19.43 9.57
N PRO A 131 8.36 20.61 10.02
CA PRO A 131 7.01 21.07 9.71
C PRO A 131 6.94 21.62 8.28
N LEU A 132 6.90 20.75 7.27
CA LEU A 132 7.01 21.10 5.84
C LEU A 132 5.95 22.12 5.42
N ALA A 133 4.69 21.96 5.87
CA ALA A 133 3.63 22.92 5.58
C ALA A 133 3.95 24.33 6.11
N LYS A 134 4.54 24.44 7.32
CA LYS A 134 4.94 25.73 7.91
C LYS A 134 6.08 26.38 7.12
N LEU A 135 7.05 25.58 6.67
CA LEU A 135 8.13 26.07 5.82
C LEU A 135 7.59 26.56 4.48
N ALA A 136 6.70 25.80 3.85
CA ALA A 136 6.09 26.17 2.58
C ALA A 136 5.28 27.46 2.66
N THR A 137 4.53 27.68 3.76
CA THR A 137 3.85 28.95 4.00
C THR A 137 4.84 30.12 4.06
N LYS A 138 5.97 29.96 4.78
CA LYS A 138 7.00 31.01 4.83
C LYS A 138 7.60 31.28 3.45
N ILE A 139 7.78 30.25 2.63
CA ILE A 139 8.27 30.39 1.26
C ILE A 139 7.29 31.15 0.38
N MET A 140 6.00 30.82 0.45
CA MET A 140 4.95 31.56 -0.27
C MET A 140 4.90 33.03 0.17
N LEU A 141 5.31 33.35 1.40
CA LEU A 141 5.46 34.71 1.92
C LEU A 141 6.82 35.37 1.60
N GLY A 142 7.67 34.72 0.80
CA GLY A 142 8.91 35.29 0.27
C GLY A 142 10.20 34.83 0.93
N LYS A 143 10.16 33.91 1.91
CA LYS A 143 11.38 33.31 2.46
C LYS A 143 11.97 32.27 1.52
N THR A 144 13.29 32.12 1.56
CA THR A 144 14.01 31.07 0.84
C THR A 144 14.29 29.86 1.74
N LEU A 145 14.53 28.70 1.15
CA LEU A 145 14.96 27.49 1.86
C LEU A 145 16.29 27.71 2.60
N GLU A 146 17.16 28.56 2.05
CA GLU A 146 18.42 28.98 2.68
C GLU A 146 18.17 29.75 3.98
N GLU A 147 17.32 30.79 3.95
CA GLU A 147 16.95 31.56 5.15
C GLU A 147 16.23 30.69 6.22
N LEU A 148 15.56 29.63 5.79
CA LEU A 148 14.85 28.69 6.66
C LEU A 148 15.74 27.54 7.17
N GLY A 149 16.98 27.43 6.70
CA GLY A 149 17.91 26.36 7.09
C GLY A 149 17.49 24.95 6.65
N PHE A 150 16.61 24.82 5.65
CA PHE A 150 16.14 23.54 5.13
C PHE A 150 16.64 23.35 3.69
N THR A 151 17.93 23.09 3.55
CA THR A 151 18.61 23.05 2.24
C THR A 151 18.98 21.64 1.77
N LYS A 152 18.73 20.64 2.62
CA LYS A 152 19.04 19.22 2.42
C LYS A 152 17.93 18.33 2.98
N GLU A 153 17.80 17.14 2.42
CA GLU A 153 16.91 16.08 2.90
C GLU A 153 17.32 15.64 4.32
N LYS A 154 16.37 15.13 5.09
CA LYS A 154 16.63 14.61 6.44
C LYS A 154 16.93 13.13 6.40
N GLU A 155 18.03 12.73 7.03
CA GLU A 155 18.42 11.32 7.16
C GLU A 155 17.76 10.71 8.41
N ILE A 156 17.01 9.63 8.21
CA ILE A 156 16.35 8.87 9.27
C ILE A 156 16.93 7.44 9.31
N ASN A 157 17.03 6.87 10.51
CA ASN A 157 17.55 5.52 10.74
C ASN A 157 16.45 4.54 11.18
N TYR A 158 15.21 4.84 10.82
CA TYR A 158 14.02 4.07 11.14
C TYR A 158 13.06 4.08 9.95
N VAL A 159 12.11 3.16 9.97
CA VAL A 159 11.08 2.98 8.96
C VAL A 159 9.74 3.45 9.52
N ALA A 160 9.03 4.25 8.75
CA ALA A 160 7.64 4.60 8.99
C ALA A 160 6.76 3.96 7.92
N VAL A 161 5.68 3.32 8.35
CA VAL A 161 4.67 2.72 7.48
C VAL A 161 3.34 3.42 7.71
N LYS A 162 2.80 4.04 6.66
CA LYS A 162 1.41 4.49 6.58
C LYS A 162 0.53 3.30 6.25
N GLU A 163 -0.61 3.19 6.90
CA GLU A 163 -1.69 2.27 6.51
C GLU A 163 -3.02 3.02 6.47
N SER A 164 -3.91 2.59 5.59
CA SER A 164 -5.23 3.15 5.34
C SER A 164 -6.30 2.50 6.21
N VAL A 165 -7.25 3.31 6.68
CA VAL A 165 -8.41 2.86 7.46
C VAL A 165 -9.65 2.91 6.59
N PHE A 166 -10.31 1.77 6.44
CA PHE A 166 -11.44 1.60 5.55
C PHE A 166 -12.78 1.55 6.27
N PRO A 167 -13.85 2.13 5.69
CA PRO A 167 -15.17 2.15 6.31
C PRO A 167 -16.01 0.91 5.98
N PHE A 168 -15.45 -0.16 5.39
CA PHE A 168 -16.22 -1.30 4.86
C PHE A 168 -17.18 -1.94 5.87
N ILE A 169 -16.83 -1.98 7.16
CA ILE A 169 -17.71 -2.50 8.22
C ILE A 169 -19.01 -1.67 8.38
N ARG A 170 -19.02 -0.40 7.95
CA ARG A 170 -20.19 0.49 7.95
C ARG A 170 -21.08 0.28 6.73
N PHE A 171 -20.61 -0.43 5.71
CA PHE A 171 -21.34 -0.67 4.47
C PHE A 171 -21.43 -2.18 4.16
N PRO A 172 -22.22 -2.96 4.93
CA PRO A 172 -22.40 -4.38 4.67
C PRO A 172 -22.89 -4.63 3.24
N GLY A 173 -22.26 -5.59 2.55
CA GLY A 173 -22.54 -5.89 1.15
C GLY A 173 -21.72 -5.06 0.14
N ALA A 174 -21.00 -4.03 0.59
CA ALA A 174 -19.97 -3.43 -0.23
C ALA A 174 -18.80 -4.41 -0.39
N ASP A 175 -18.27 -4.46 -1.62
CA ASP A 175 -17.10 -5.25 -1.92
C ASP A 175 -15.83 -4.54 -1.43
N ALA A 176 -15.10 -5.18 -0.51
CA ALA A 176 -13.87 -4.68 0.07
C ALA A 176 -12.65 -4.98 -0.81
N ILE A 177 -12.74 -4.54 -2.06
CA ILE A 177 -11.68 -4.61 -3.06
C ILE A 177 -11.03 -3.24 -3.21
N LEU A 178 -9.70 -3.23 -3.33
CA LEU A 178 -8.92 -2.04 -3.65
C LEU A 178 -8.94 -1.79 -5.16
N GLY A 179 -8.74 -0.54 -5.57
CA GLY A 179 -8.74 -0.18 -6.98
C GLY A 179 -8.32 1.27 -7.21
N PRO A 180 -8.54 1.81 -8.42
CA PRO A 180 -8.05 3.13 -8.81
C PRO A 180 -8.84 4.29 -8.17
N GLU A 181 -9.95 4.00 -7.50
CA GLU A 181 -10.72 4.98 -6.74
C GLU A 181 -10.49 4.79 -5.23
N MET A 182 -10.19 5.89 -4.54
CA MET A 182 -9.96 5.93 -3.09
C MET A 182 -11.25 5.65 -2.31
N LYS A 183 -11.20 4.74 -1.33
CA LYS A 183 -12.32 4.38 -0.45
C LYS A 183 -12.02 4.55 1.04
N SER A 184 -10.76 4.72 1.42
CA SER A 184 -10.34 4.92 2.81
C SER A 184 -10.83 6.26 3.35
N THR A 185 -11.07 6.31 4.66
CA THR A 185 -11.56 7.50 5.38
C THR A 185 -10.51 8.10 6.32
N GLY A 186 -9.41 7.40 6.54
CA GLY A 186 -8.35 7.82 7.45
C GLY A 186 -7.09 7.00 7.26
N GLU A 187 -6.09 7.29 8.08
CA GLU A 187 -4.80 6.64 8.04
C GLU A 187 -4.16 6.57 9.42
N VAL A 188 -3.24 5.62 9.56
CA VAL A 188 -2.43 5.39 10.75
C VAL A 188 -0.97 5.24 10.36
N MET A 189 -0.09 5.33 11.35
CA MET A 189 1.36 5.26 11.13
C MET A 189 2.01 4.34 12.16
N GLY A 190 2.74 3.34 11.68
CA GLY A 190 3.65 2.52 12.47
C GLY A 190 5.09 2.96 12.26
N ILE A 191 5.87 3.13 13.32
CA ILE A 191 7.31 3.46 13.24
C ILE A 191 8.11 2.43 14.02
N ASP A 192 9.18 1.92 13.40
CA ASP A 192 10.16 1.06 14.04
C ASP A 192 11.53 1.13 13.34
N SER A 193 12.55 0.59 13.98
CA SER A 193 13.87 0.32 13.38
C SER A 193 13.84 -0.67 12.21
N THR A 194 12.80 -1.50 12.11
CA THR A 194 12.68 -2.55 11.09
C THR A 194 11.33 -2.47 10.37
N PHE A 195 11.34 -2.72 9.07
CA PHE A 195 10.14 -2.71 8.24
C PHE A 195 9.03 -3.62 8.79
N GLY A 196 9.34 -4.88 9.12
CA GLY A 196 8.32 -5.84 9.59
C GLY A 196 7.59 -5.39 10.85
N VAL A 197 8.30 -4.82 11.84
CA VAL A 197 7.67 -4.31 13.07
C VAL A 197 6.90 -3.01 12.80
N ALA A 198 7.43 -2.12 11.96
CA ALA A 198 6.73 -0.88 11.57
C ALA A 198 5.42 -1.20 10.84
N TYR A 199 5.43 -2.17 9.91
CA TYR A 199 4.25 -2.66 9.21
C TYR A 199 3.26 -3.34 10.18
N ALA A 200 3.72 -4.22 11.07
CA ALA A 200 2.86 -4.83 12.07
C ALA A 200 2.16 -3.78 12.97
N LYS A 201 2.89 -2.73 13.38
CA LYS A 201 2.33 -1.60 14.13
C LYS A 201 1.25 -0.86 13.34
N SER A 202 1.46 -0.61 12.04
CA SER A 202 0.47 0.05 11.19
C SER A 202 -0.80 -0.79 11.03
N GLN A 203 -0.66 -2.11 10.81
CA GLN A 203 -1.80 -3.03 10.75
C GLN A 203 -2.63 -3.02 12.04
N ILE A 204 -1.97 -3.15 13.20
CA ILE A 204 -2.65 -3.13 14.50
C ILE A 204 -3.40 -1.81 14.69
N ALA A 205 -2.78 -0.68 14.34
CA ALA A 205 -3.41 0.63 14.44
C ALA A 205 -4.59 0.79 13.46
N ALA A 206 -4.55 0.15 12.30
CA ALA A 206 -5.64 0.14 11.32
C ALA A 206 -6.79 -0.81 11.72
N GLY A 207 -6.65 -1.53 12.85
CA GLY A 207 -7.64 -2.49 13.34
C GLY A 207 -7.45 -3.91 12.80
N GLN A 208 -6.40 -4.16 12.02
CA GLN A 208 -6.04 -5.50 11.53
C GLN A 208 -5.08 -6.19 12.50
N LYS A 209 -5.46 -7.35 13.04
CA LYS A 209 -4.61 -8.13 13.94
C LYS A 209 -3.99 -9.29 13.19
N LEU A 210 -2.78 -9.10 12.66
CA LEU A 210 -2.04 -10.19 12.02
C LEU A 210 -1.85 -11.37 12.98
N PRO A 211 -2.24 -12.60 12.61
CA PRO A 211 -2.14 -13.74 13.50
C PRO A 211 -0.69 -14.20 13.66
N LYS A 212 -0.38 -14.88 14.78
CA LYS A 212 0.95 -15.47 15.04
C LYS A 212 0.98 -17.00 14.84
N LYS A 213 -0.20 -17.61 14.67
CA LYS A 213 -0.43 -19.05 14.45
C LYS A 213 -1.85 -19.21 13.92
N GLY A 214 -2.17 -20.40 13.39
CA GLY A 214 -3.53 -20.76 13.01
C GLY A 214 -3.63 -21.16 11.54
N ASN A 215 -4.80 -20.92 10.95
CA ASN A 215 -5.09 -21.35 9.59
C ASN A 215 -5.22 -20.15 8.64
N VAL A 216 -4.56 -20.24 7.48
CA VAL A 216 -4.60 -19.19 6.44
C VAL A 216 -5.37 -19.71 5.24
N PHE A 217 -6.37 -18.96 4.81
CA PHE A 217 -7.06 -19.23 3.55
C PHE A 217 -6.43 -18.42 2.41
N ILE A 218 -6.10 -19.10 1.31
CA ILE A 218 -5.47 -18.50 0.13
C ILE A 218 -6.29 -18.79 -1.12
N SER A 219 -6.69 -17.75 -1.84
CA SER A 219 -7.35 -17.87 -3.14
C SER A 219 -6.91 -16.73 -4.05
N VAL A 220 -6.05 -17.03 -5.03
CA VAL A 220 -5.40 -16.00 -5.86
C VAL A 220 -5.68 -16.13 -7.36
N LYS A 221 -5.52 -15.02 -8.10
CA LYS A 221 -5.59 -15.00 -9.56
C LYS A 221 -4.42 -15.78 -10.17
N ASN A 222 -4.55 -16.21 -11.42
CA ASN A 222 -3.54 -17.06 -12.07
C ASN A 222 -2.14 -16.44 -12.12
N GLN A 223 -2.04 -15.12 -12.37
CA GLN A 223 -0.77 -14.40 -12.44
C GLN A 223 0.01 -14.46 -11.11
N ASP A 224 -0.74 -14.50 -10.00
CA ASP A 224 -0.18 -14.45 -8.64
C ASP A 224 0.25 -15.82 -8.12
N LYS A 225 -0.13 -16.91 -8.80
CA LYS A 225 0.16 -18.29 -8.37
C LYS A 225 1.65 -18.58 -8.23
N ARG A 226 2.51 -17.91 -8.99
CA ARG A 226 3.96 -18.08 -8.86
C ARG A 226 4.47 -17.45 -7.57
N ASN A 227 4.03 -16.23 -7.26
CA ASN A 227 4.51 -15.46 -6.11
C ASN A 227 3.94 -16.01 -4.80
N ILE A 228 2.68 -16.45 -4.81
CA ILE A 228 2.02 -16.97 -3.62
C ILE A 228 2.67 -18.25 -3.08
N VAL A 229 3.37 -19.03 -3.92
CA VAL A 229 4.09 -20.24 -3.48
C VAL A 229 5.14 -19.90 -2.42
N PHE A 230 5.94 -18.85 -2.65
CA PHE A 230 6.97 -18.43 -1.69
C PHE A 230 6.36 -17.91 -0.39
N ILE A 231 5.26 -17.16 -0.48
CA ILE A 231 4.54 -16.62 0.67
C ILE A 231 3.91 -17.75 1.49
N ALA A 232 3.24 -18.70 0.84
CA ALA A 232 2.64 -19.86 1.47
C ALA A 232 3.69 -20.77 2.13
N LYS A 233 4.83 -20.99 1.46
CA LYS A 233 5.94 -21.75 2.02
C LYS A 233 6.43 -21.11 3.33
N LYS A 234 6.63 -19.78 3.33
CA LYS A 234 7.05 -19.05 4.53
C LYS A 234 6.01 -19.13 5.65
N LEU A 235 4.71 -19.08 5.34
CA LEU A 235 3.64 -19.29 6.32
C LEU A 235 3.68 -20.70 6.93
N VAL A 236 3.89 -21.74 6.12
CA VAL A 236 4.05 -23.12 6.60
C VAL A 236 5.28 -23.26 7.49
N ASP A 237 6.41 -22.66 7.11
CA ASP A 237 7.64 -22.68 7.90
C ASP A 237 7.47 -21.94 9.26
N LEU A 238 6.52 -21.01 9.34
CA LEU A 238 6.09 -20.34 10.59
C LEU A 238 5.04 -21.14 11.38
N GLY A 239 4.60 -22.30 10.89
CA GLY A 239 3.66 -23.20 11.56
C GLY A 239 2.19 -22.97 11.25
N PHE A 240 1.85 -22.20 10.21
CA PHE A 240 0.46 -22.05 9.77
C PHE A 240 0.01 -23.24 8.93
N LYS A 241 -1.29 -23.56 9.03
CA LYS A 241 -1.94 -24.50 8.11
C LYS A 241 -2.57 -23.74 6.95
N ILE A 242 -2.44 -24.26 5.74
CA ILE A 242 -2.94 -23.60 4.54
C ILE A 242 -4.21 -24.27 4.05
N MET A 243 -5.23 -23.45 3.80
CA MET A 243 -6.47 -23.84 3.11
C MET A 243 -6.55 -23.06 1.81
N ALA A 244 -7.00 -23.67 0.71
CA ALA A 244 -7.08 -22.96 -0.57
C ALA A 244 -8.21 -23.44 -1.48
N THR A 245 -8.61 -22.60 -2.43
CA THR A 245 -9.47 -23.00 -3.55
C THR A 245 -8.72 -23.92 -4.51
N SER A 246 -9.42 -24.83 -5.18
CA SER A 246 -8.84 -25.86 -6.06
C SER A 246 -7.70 -25.36 -6.96
N GLY A 247 -7.93 -24.31 -7.73
CA GLY A 247 -6.90 -23.79 -8.64
C GLY A 247 -5.65 -23.22 -7.94
N THR A 248 -5.78 -22.73 -6.71
CA THR A 248 -4.65 -22.27 -5.89
C THR A 248 -3.98 -23.46 -5.20
N ALA A 249 -4.76 -24.39 -4.65
CA ALA A 249 -4.28 -25.61 -4.02
C ALA A 249 -3.41 -26.44 -4.99
N ASP A 250 -3.87 -26.63 -6.23
CA ASP A 250 -3.10 -27.34 -7.27
C ASP A 250 -1.72 -26.74 -7.51
N ALA A 251 -1.59 -25.40 -7.48
CA ALA A 251 -0.32 -24.73 -7.68
C ALA A 251 0.61 -24.89 -6.47
N LEU A 252 0.06 -24.86 -5.25
CA LEU A 252 0.81 -25.04 -4.01
C LEU A 252 1.27 -26.50 -3.83
N MET A 253 0.38 -27.48 -4.06
CA MET A 253 0.70 -28.91 -3.96
C MET A 253 1.78 -29.34 -4.96
N LYS A 254 1.79 -28.78 -6.17
CA LYS A 254 2.86 -29.00 -7.16
C LYS A 254 4.23 -28.48 -6.74
N ASN A 255 4.29 -27.66 -5.69
CA ASN A 255 5.52 -27.15 -5.09
C ASN A 255 5.73 -27.70 -3.67
N ASP A 256 5.18 -28.91 -3.40
CA ASP A 256 5.37 -29.66 -2.14
C ASP A 256 4.87 -28.92 -0.88
N ILE A 257 3.83 -28.09 -1.02
CA ILE A 257 3.15 -27.42 0.09
C ILE A 257 1.88 -28.21 0.44
N GLU A 258 1.76 -28.63 1.70
CA GLU A 258 0.55 -29.26 2.23
C GLU A 258 -0.59 -28.24 2.32
N VAL A 259 -1.73 -28.55 1.70
CA VAL A 259 -2.88 -27.65 1.60
C VAL A 259 -4.18 -28.43 1.75
N GLU A 260 -5.08 -27.94 2.61
CA GLU A 260 -6.47 -28.38 2.65
C GLU A 260 -7.25 -27.70 1.52
N THR A 261 -7.78 -28.49 0.58
CA THR A 261 -8.56 -27.95 -0.53
C THR A 261 -10.00 -27.74 -0.11
N LEU A 262 -10.51 -26.52 -0.26
CA LEU A 262 -11.90 -26.17 0.01
C LEU A 262 -12.71 -26.00 -1.28
N PRO A 263 -13.98 -26.42 -1.30
CA PRO A 263 -14.87 -26.14 -2.43
C PRO A 263 -15.11 -24.63 -2.53
N LYS A 264 -15.29 -24.13 -3.77
CA LYS A 264 -15.82 -22.76 -3.96
C LYS A 264 -17.24 -22.67 -3.38
N LEU A 265 -17.74 -21.44 -3.18
CA LEU A 265 -19.02 -21.21 -2.52
C LEU A 265 -20.20 -21.92 -3.21
N HIS A 266 -20.18 -22.00 -4.55
CA HIS A 266 -21.19 -22.70 -5.34
C HIS A 266 -20.94 -24.21 -5.51
N GLU A 267 -19.76 -24.72 -5.13
CA GLU A 267 -19.37 -26.12 -5.36
C GLU A 267 -19.78 -27.05 -4.20
N GLY A 268 -19.86 -26.55 -2.95
CA GLY A 268 -20.24 -27.39 -1.82
C GLY A 268 -20.04 -26.78 -0.43
N ARG A 269 -20.20 -27.63 0.60
CA ARG A 269 -19.98 -27.31 2.02
C ARG A 269 -19.22 -28.45 2.74
N PRO A 270 -18.46 -28.17 3.82
CA PRO A 270 -18.15 -26.84 4.35
C PRO A 270 -17.27 -26.03 3.38
N ASN A 271 -17.57 -24.74 3.22
CA ASN A 271 -16.74 -23.82 2.43
C ASN A 271 -16.12 -22.74 3.33
N ILE A 272 -15.35 -21.83 2.72
CA ILE A 272 -14.63 -20.79 3.46
C ILE A 272 -15.54 -19.91 4.33
N ILE A 273 -16.78 -19.61 3.91
CA ILE A 273 -17.70 -18.81 4.73
C ILE A 273 -18.11 -19.56 6.00
N ASP A 274 -18.32 -20.88 5.90
CA ASP A 274 -18.62 -21.72 7.06
C ASP A 274 -17.44 -21.71 8.04
N LEU A 275 -16.20 -21.82 7.54
CA LEU A 275 -15.00 -21.80 8.37
C LEU A 275 -14.71 -20.44 9.02
N ILE A 276 -15.00 -19.33 8.32
CA ILE A 276 -14.93 -17.98 8.90
C ILE A 276 -15.90 -17.87 10.08
N LYS A 277 -17.14 -18.33 9.91
CA LYS A 277 -18.18 -18.32 10.97
C LYS A 277 -17.79 -19.17 12.17
N ASP A 278 -17.16 -20.31 11.91
CA ASP A 278 -16.65 -21.22 12.94
C ASP A 278 -15.35 -20.73 13.59
N SER A 279 -14.82 -19.55 13.23
CA SER A 279 -13.55 -19.01 13.73
C SER A 279 -12.36 -19.97 13.49
N LYS A 280 -12.39 -20.68 12.35
CA LYS A 280 -11.34 -21.63 11.92
C LYS A 280 -10.36 -21.01 10.93
N VAL A 281 -10.43 -19.70 10.68
CA VAL A 281 -9.57 -18.97 9.74
C VAL A 281 -9.04 -17.73 10.42
N ASP A 282 -7.72 -17.56 10.43
CA ASP A 282 -7.03 -16.48 11.14
C ASP A 282 -6.48 -15.41 10.20
N LEU A 283 -6.34 -15.73 8.90
CA LEU A 283 -5.90 -14.81 7.85
C LEU A 283 -6.49 -15.23 6.51
N ILE A 284 -6.90 -14.24 5.70
CA ILE A 284 -7.37 -14.45 4.34
C ILE A 284 -6.47 -13.68 3.37
N ILE A 285 -5.92 -14.39 2.39
CA ILE A 285 -5.24 -13.81 1.21
C ILE A 285 -6.12 -14.09 0.00
N ASN A 286 -6.78 -13.05 -0.51
CA ASN A 286 -7.67 -13.15 -1.65
C ASN A 286 -7.40 -12.07 -2.69
N THR A 287 -6.62 -12.41 -3.73
CA THR A 287 -6.36 -11.49 -4.84
C THR A 287 -7.46 -11.65 -5.91
N PRO A 288 -8.16 -10.57 -6.29
CA PRO A 288 -9.27 -10.64 -7.22
C PRO A 288 -8.82 -10.96 -8.65
N ALA A 289 -9.62 -11.71 -9.40
CA ALA A 289 -9.35 -12.03 -10.80
C ALA A 289 -10.23 -11.22 -11.78
N GLY A 290 -9.61 -10.30 -12.53
CA GLY A 290 -10.26 -9.56 -13.63
C GLY A 290 -10.94 -8.24 -13.22
N LYS A 291 -11.60 -7.58 -14.18
CA LYS A 291 -12.25 -6.25 -14.00
C LYS A 291 -13.56 -6.30 -13.21
N VAL A 292 -14.22 -7.45 -13.19
CA VAL A 292 -15.49 -7.66 -12.48
C VAL A 292 -15.22 -8.68 -11.39
N THR A 293 -15.39 -8.27 -10.14
CA THR A 293 -15.36 -9.18 -9.00
C THR A 293 -16.36 -10.30 -9.23
N LYS A 294 -15.91 -11.56 -9.15
CA LYS A 294 -16.83 -12.69 -9.06
C LYS A 294 -17.63 -12.57 -7.77
N GLU A 295 -18.95 -12.73 -7.85
CA GLU A 295 -19.85 -12.59 -6.70
C GLU A 295 -19.39 -13.41 -5.48
N ASP A 296 -18.80 -14.59 -5.72
CA ASP A 296 -18.22 -15.43 -4.67
C ASP A 296 -17.05 -14.77 -3.93
N GLU A 297 -16.15 -14.09 -4.64
CA GLU A 297 -15.00 -13.41 -4.04
C GLU A 297 -15.44 -12.19 -3.22
N ALA A 298 -16.42 -11.42 -3.71
CA ALA A 298 -17.02 -10.32 -2.94
C ALA A 298 -17.58 -10.84 -1.61
N LYS A 299 -18.33 -11.95 -1.65
CA LYS A 299 -18.90 -12.57 -0.44
C LYS A 299 -17.83 -12.98 0.55
N ILE A 300 -16.72 -13.57 0.10
CA ILE A 300 -15.60 -13.96 0.98
C ILE A 300 -15.05 -12.72 1.71
N ARG A 301 -14.75 -11.65 0.97
CA ARG A 301 -14.18 -10.42 1.54
C ARG A 301 -15.13 -9.72 2.50
N SER A 302 -16.42 -9.60 2.15
CA SER A 302 -17.41 -9.02 3.05
C SER A 302 -17.57 -9.83 4.34
N HIS A 303 -17.52 -11.17 4.28
CA HIS A 303 -17.55 -12.02 5.47
C HIS A 303 -16.27 -11.90 6.30
N ALA A 304 -15.09 -11.82 5.67
CA ALA A 304 -13.83 -11.60 6.39
C ALA A 304 -13.92 -10.36 7.29
N ILE A 305 -14.43 -9.25 6.74
CA ILE A 305 -14.58 -7.99 7.48
C ILE A 305 -15.64 -8.11 8.58
N LEU A 306 -16.80 -8.71 8.28
CA LEU A 306 -17.88 -8.88 9.25
C LEU A 306 -17.43 -9.67 10.48
N TYR A 307 -16.60 -10.69 10.28
CA TYR A 307 -16.07 -11.55 11.33
C TYR A 307 -14.68 -11.12 11.84
N SER A 308 -14.20 -9.93 11.43
CA SER A 308 -12.91 -9.37 11.85
C SER A 308 -11.71 -10.29 11.59
N VAL A 309 -11.76 -11.08 10.52
CA VAL A 309 -10.62 -11.85 10.02
C VAL A 309 -9.78 -10.93 9.14
N PRO A 310 -8.46 -10.76 9.42
CA PRO A 310 -7.57 -9.97 8.58
C PRO A 310 -7.65 -10.40 7.11
N LEU A 311 -7.77 -9.41 6.23
CA LEU A 311 -8.00 -9.61 4.80
C LEU A 311 -6.94 -8.87 4.00
N ILE A 312 -6.25 -9.61 3.14
CA ILE A 312 -5.23 -9.10 2.24
C ILE A 312 -5.66 -9.37 0.81
N THR A 313 -5.65 -8.35 -0.04
CA THR A 313 -6.15 -8.42 -1.42
C THR A 313 -5.07 -8.30 -2.49
N THR A 314 -3.81 -8.17 -2.10
CA THR A 314 -2.66 -8.05 -3.00
C THR A 314 -1.52 -9.00 -2.60
N ILE A 315 -0.70 -9.40 -3.57
CA ILE A 315 0.49 -10.21 -3.29
C ILE A 315 1.54 -9.43 -2.50
N ALA A 316 1.74 -8.15 -2.82
CA ALA A 316 2.70 -7.33 -2.11
C ALA A 316 2.29 -7.10 -0.64
N GLY A 317 1.00 -6.83 -0.38
CA GLY A 317 0.44 -6.78 0.97
C GLY A 317 0.57 -8.11 1.72
N ALA A 318 0.44 -9.24 1.01
CA ALA A 318 0.65 -10.57 1.61
C ALA A 318 2.11 -10.77 2.00
N GLN A 319 3.05 -10.37 1.14
CA GLN A 319 4.48 -10.45 1.42
C GLN A 319 4.87 -9.56 2.61
N ALA A 320 4.35 -8.33 2.68
CA ALA A 320 4.55 -7.40 3.80
C ALA A 320 3.97 -7.96 5.11
N SER A 321 2.75 -8.51 5.06
CA SER A 321 2.09 -9.12 6.21
C SER A 321 2.85 -10.33 6.75
N VAL A 322 3.33 -11.23 5.89
CA VAL A 322 4.14 -12.37 6.36
C VAL A 322 5.46 -11.91 6.99
N ASN A 323 6.08 -10.83 6.49
CA ASN A 323 7.25 -10.22 7.13
C ASN A 323 6.90 -9.65 8.52
N GLY A 324 5.75 -8.98 8.65
CA GLY A 324 5.23 -8.50 9.92
C GLY A 324 4.96 -9.64 10.92
N ILE A 325 4.28 -10.71 10.48
CA ILE A 325 3.99 -11.91 11.27
C ILE A 325 5.28 -12.55 11.79
N GLU A 326 6.25 -12.79 10.89
CA GLU A 326 7.54 -13.37 11.27
C GLU A 326 8.24 -12.54 12.35
N ASN A 327 8.26 -11.22 12.21
CA ASN A 327 8.87 -10.33 13.21
C ASN A 327 8.10 -10.34 14.53
N LEU A 328 6.76 -10.37 14.50
CA LEU A 328 5.93 -10.47 15.71
C LEU A 328 6.09 -11.81 16.46
N ILE A 329 6.48 -12.88 15.75
CA ILE A 329 6.81 -14.18 16.34
C ILE A 329 8.22 -14.13 16.96
N LYS A 330 9.21 -13.59 16.23
CA LYS A 330 10.60 -13.51 16.67
C LYS A 330 10.83 -12.47 17.78
N ARG A 331 10.05 -11.39 17.80
CA ARG A 331 10.12 -10.28 18.76
C ARG A 331 8.73 -10.05 19.37
N PRO A 332 8.36 -10.82 20.41
CA PRO A 332 7.02 -10.75 20.97
C PRO A 332 6.74 -9.40 21.65
N GLU A 333 7.76 -8.71 22.14
CA GLU A 333 7.64 -7.38 22.74
C GLU A 333 7.81 -6.29 21.66
N VAL A 334 6.71 -5.64 21.33
CA VAL A 334 6.70 -4.47 20.46
C VAL A 334 6.98 -3.23 21.32
N SER A 335 8.15 -2.61 21.15
CA SER A 335 8.50 -1.41 21.91
C SER A 335 7.75 -0.18 21.40
N VAL A 336 7.53 0.77 22.33
CA VAL A 336 6.92 2.06 22.04
C VAL A 336 7.98 3.16 22.18
N LYS A 337 7.85 4.20 21.36
CA LYS A 337 8.73 5.35 21.35
C LYS A 337 7.96 6.58 20.90
N SER A 338 8.18 7.69 21.58
CA SER A 338 7.55 8.98 21.25
C SER A 338 8.17 9.59 19.99
N LEU A 339 7.41 10.46 19.29
CA LEU A 339 7.94 11.19 18.14
C LEU A 339 9.16 12.04 18.52
N GLN A 340 9.16 12.62 19.72
CA GLN A 340 10.26 13.44 20.23
C GLN A 340 11.55 12.63 20.38
N GLU A 341 11.45 11.36 20.77
CA GLU A 341 12.61 10.47 20.84
C GLU A 341 13.11 10.08 19.45
N TYR A 342 12.22 9.86 18.47
CA TYR A 342 12.63 9.65 17.08
C TYR A 342 13.31 10.89 16.49
N HIS A 343 12.76 12.08 16.75
CA HIS A 343 13.31 13.34 16.21
C HIS A 343 14.72 13.66 16.75
N LYS A 344 15.08 13.16 17.93
CA LYS A 344 16.45 13.27 18.47
C LYS A 344 17.49 12.43 17.72
N GLU A 345 17.07 11.45 16.95
CA GLU A 345 17.95 10.55 16.18
C GLU A 345 18.18 11.00 14.74
N ILE A 346 17.41 11.99 14.27
CA ILE A 346 17.52 12.55 12.93
C ILE A 346 18.79 13.41 12.86
N LYS A 347 19.57 13.21 11.79
CA LYS A 347 20.78 13.99 11.53
C LYS A 347 20.51 15.20 10.63
#